data_AF-X1KE48-F1
#
_entry.id   AF-X1KE48-F1
#
_cell.length_a   1.000
_cell.length_b   1.000
_cell.length_c   1.000
_cell.angle_alpha   90.00
_cell.angle_beta   90.00
_cell.angle_gamma   90.00
#
_symmetry.space_group_name_H-M   'P 1'
#
loop_
_entity.id
_entity.type
_entity.pdbx_description
1 polymer ?
#
loop_
_entity_poly.entity_id
_entity_poly.type
_entity_poly.pdbx_seq_one_letter_code
_entity_poly.pdbx_strand_id
1 'polypeptide(L)'
;MARRLAFVEPFHSPFTGRCTRPVREAVEEEMAAQRLSYADVAKRRGMDESSARQFFQNIGARNHNMAALAKWSTALNKPGDWLLKLLREHGLR
;
A
#
# COMPACT_ATOMS: atom_id res chain seq x y z
N MET A 1 -19.74 32.96 -5.59
CA MET A 1 -19.96 31.50 -5.57
C MET A 1 -18.66 30.83 -5.13
N ALA A 2 -18.57 30.43 -3.87
CA ALA A 2 -17.32 30.00 -3.23
C ALA A 2 -16.93 28.56 -3.62
N ARG A 3 -15.72 28.40 -4.16
CA ARG A 3 -15.08 27.11 -4.45
C ARG A 3 -14.87 26.35 -3.14
N ARG A 4 -15.47 25.15 -3.03
CA ARG A 4 -15.17 24.18 -1.97
C ARG A 4 -13.69 23.81 -2.06
N LEU A 5 -12.91 24.34 -1.14
CA LEU A 5 -11.54 23.93 -0.89
C LEU A 5 -11.59 22.49 -0.40
N ALA A 6 -10.95 21.59 -1.14
CA ALA A 6 -10.70 20.23 -0.70
C ALA A 6 -9.88 20.31 0.59
N PHE A 7 -10.49 19.86 1.68
CA PHE A 7 -9.84 19.66 2.96
C PHE A 7 -8.83 18.52 2.78
N VAL A 8 -7.61 18.87 2.37
CA VAL A 8 -6.47 17.97 2.35
C VAL A 8 -5.99 17.91 3.79
N GLU A 9 -6.36 16.84 4.50
CA GLU A 9 -5.83 16.59 5.84
C GLU A 9 -4.29 16.55 5.80
N PRO A 10 -3.59 17.29 6.67
CA PRO A 10 -2.16 17.11 6.83
C PRO A 10 -1.92 15.78 7.54
N PHE A 11 -1.42 14.79 6.78
CA PHE A 11 -1.00 13.49 7.31
C PHE A 11 0.31 13.66 8.12
N HIS A 12 0.23 14.36 9.24
CA HIS A 12 1.28 14.44 10.25
C HIS A 12 1.13 13.21 11.15
N SER A 13 1.99 12.21 10.98
CA SER A 13 2.09 11.09 11.91
C SER A 13 3.56 10.86 12.28
N PRO A 14 4.01 11.28 13.48
CA PRO A 14 5.32 10.93 14.01
C PRO A 14 5.21 9.56 14.68
N PHE A 15 5.00 8.51 13.89
CA PHE A 15 5.00 7.14 14.40
C PHE A 15 6.07 6.35 13.69
N THR A 16 7.12 6.04 14.44
CA THR A 16 8.15 5.03 14.17
C THR A 16 7.56 3.62 14.17
N GLY A 17 6.47 3.40 13.42
CA GLY A 17 6.08 2.07 13.02
C GLY A 17 7.10 1.65 11.98
N ARG A 18 8.16 0.95 12.41
CA ARG A 18 9.07 0.28 11.48
C ARG A 18 8.18 -0.44 10.48
N CYS A 19 8.25 -0.02 9.22
CA CYS A 19 7.82 -0.81 8.10
C CYS A 19 8.34 -2.22 8.41
N THR A 20 7.46 -3.20 8.55
CA THR A 20 7.88 -4.59 8.71
C THR A 20 8.54 -4.93 7.40
N ARG A 21 9.86 -4.68 7.34
CA ARG A 21 10.79 -4.97 6.26
C ARG A 21 10.39 -6.24 5.48
N PRO A 22 9.99 -7.35 6.13
CA PRO A 22 9.45 -8.53 5.44
C PRO A 22 8.22 -8.31 4.53
N VAL A 23 7.24 -7.48 4.92
CA VAL A 23 6.04 -7.21 4.10
C VAL A 23 6.43 -6.48 2.82
N ARG A 24 7.34 -5.50 2.92
CA ARG A 24 7.83 -4.77 1.77
C ARG A 24 8.66 -5.66 0.85
N GLU A 25 9.58 -6.44 1.42
CA GLU A 25 10.42 -7.39 0.68
C GLU A 25 9.56 -8.41 -0.06
N ALA A 26 8.57 -9.01 0.58
CA ALA A 26 7.66 -9.97 -0.07
C ALA A 26 6.82 -9.34 -1.20
N VAL A 27 6.43 -8.07 -1.07
CA VAL A 27 5.79 -7.33 -2.17
C VAL A 27 6.78 -7.07 -3.30
N GLU A 28 8.00 -6.63 -3.00
CA GLU A 28 9.05 -6.38 -4.00
C GLU A 28 9.44 -7.68 -4.74
N GLU A 29 9.54 -8.82 -4.04
CA GLU A 29 9.77 -10.14 -4.62
C GLU A 29 8.63 -10.57 -5.55
N GLU A 30 7.38 -10.36 -5.14
CA GLU A 30 6.22 -10.67 -6.00
C GLU A 30 6.12 -9.77 -7.22
N MET A 31 6.44 -8.49 -7.06
CA MET A 31 6.53 -7.56 -8.18
C MET A 31 7.64 -7.97 -9.15
N ALA A 32 8.81 -8.39 -8.64
CA ALA A 32 9.90 -8.90 -9.45
C ALA A 32 9.52 -10.21 -10.17
N ALA A 33 8.87 -11.15 -9.49
CA ALA A 33 8.41 -12.42 -10.05
C ALA A 33 7.42 -12.20 -11.21
N GLN A 34 6.56 -11.19 -11.11
CA GLN A 34 5.58 -10.84 -12.12
C GLN A 34 6.07 -9.80 -13.14
N ARG A 35 7.33 -9.34 -13.04
CA ARG A 35 7.90 -8.24 -13.84
C ARG A 35 7.03 -6.97 -13.81
N LEU A 36 6.43 -6.68 -12.66
CA LEU A 36 5.62 -5.49 -12.42
C LEU A 36 6.46 -4.39 -11.78
N SER A 37 6.31 -3.16 -12.25
CA SER A 37 6.90 -1.99 -11.60
C SER A 37 5.88 -1.27 -10.71
N TYR A 38 6.35 -0.41 -9.80
CA TYR A 38 5.45 0.45 -9.01
C TYR A 38 4.57 1.33 -9.91
N ALA A 39 5.09 1.81 -11.04
CA ALA A 39 4.32 2.49 -12.08
C ALA A 39 3.14 1.65 -12.60
N ASP A 40 3.33 0.35 -12.86
CA ASP A 40 2.27 -0.52 -13.37
C ASP A 40 1.17 -0.74 -12.35
N VAL A 41 1.55 -1.00 -11.10
CA VAL A 41 0.61 -1.18 -9.99
C VAL A 41 -0.17 0.12 -9.73
N ALA A 42 0.51 1.26 -9.79
CA ALA A 42 -0.11 2.58 -9.66
C ALA A 42 -1.08 2.87 -10.82
N LYS A 43 -0.69 2.56 -12.06
CA LYS A 43 -1.53 2.70 -13.25
C LYS A 43 -2.80 1.87 -13.16
N ARG A 44 -2.70 0.62 -12.69
CA ARG A 44 -3.88 -0.25 -12.45
C ARG A 44 -4.84 0.32 -11.39
N ARG A 45 -4.31 1.10 -10.46
CA ARG A 45 -5.08 1.79 -9.41
C ARG A 45 -5.60 3.16 -9.86
N GLY A 46 -5.15 3.68 -11.02
CA GLY A 46 -5.41 5.05 -11.44
C GLY A 46 -4.75 6.08 -10.53
N MET A 47 -3.57 5.77 -10.00
CA MET A 47 -2.81 6.62 -9.08
C MET A 47 -1.37 6.83 -9.59
N ASP A 48 -0.68 7.81 -9.01
CA ASP A 48 0.73 8.07 -9.30
C ASP A 48 1.68 7.06 -8.63
N GLU A 49 2.83 6.83 -9.25
CA GLU A 49 3.87 5.93 -8.71
C GLU A 49 4.30 6.34 -7.30
N SER A 50 4.44 7.65 -7.04
CA SER A 50 4.82 8.17 -5.72
C SER A 50 3.84 7.75 -4.64
N SER A 51 2.54 7.80 -4.94
CA SER A 51 1.48 7.38 -4.02
C SER A 51 1.52 5.87 -3.75
N ALA A 52 1.80 5.06 -4.78
CA ALA A 52 1.98 3.62 -4.61
C ALA A 52 3.21 3.30 -3.75
N ARG A 53 4.34 3.94 -4.04
CA ARG A 53 5.57 3.77 -3.25
C ARG A 53 5.35 4.19 -1.79
N GLN A 54 4.69 5.32 -1.55
CA GLN A 54 4.37 5.79 -0.20
C GLN A 54 3.42 4.84 0.53
N PHE A 55 2.46 4.24 -0.17
CA PHE A 55 1.59 3.22 0.39
C PHE A 55 2.39 1.99 0.85
N PHE A 56 3.24 1.43 -0.01
CA PHE A 56 4.06 0.26 0.36
C PHE A 56 5.10 0.57 1.44
N GLN A 57 5.62 1.79 1.49
CA GLN A 57 6.49 2.25 2.58
C GLN A 57 5.76 2.36 3.93
N ASN A 58 4.44 2.56 3.92
CA ASN A 58 3.63 2.70 5.13
C ASN A 58 2.74 1.48 5.39
N ILE A 59 2.82 0.42 4.59
CA ILE A 59 1.87 -0.70 4.61
C ILE A 59 1.85 -1.45 5.96
N GLY A 60 2.95 -1.40 6.70
CA GLY A 60 3.09 -1.94 8.05
C GLY A 60 2.66 -0.99 9.18
N ALA A 61 2.41 0.30 8.89
CA ALA A 61 1.86 1.22 9.87
C ALA A 61 0.39 0.85 10.13
N ARG A 62 0.04 0.59 11.41
CA ARG A 62 -1.31 0.17 11.81
C ARG A 62 -2.36 1.20 11.34
N ASN A 63 -3.50 0.72 10.84
CA ASN A 63 -4.65 1.42 10.19
C ASN A 63 -4.71 1.44 8.64
N HIS A 64 -4.42 0.34 7.96
CA HIS A 64 -4.88 0.18 6.57
C HIS A 64 -6.32 -0.35 6.52
N ASN A 65 -7.19 0.35 5.79
CA ASN A 65 -8.55 -0.12 5.53
C ASN A 65 -8.51 -1.46 4.77
N MET A 66 -9.25 -2.47 5.24
CA MET A 66 -9.33 -3.79 4.59
C MET A 66 -9.70 -3.69 3.11
N ALA A 67 -10.59 -2.77 2.75
CA ALA A 67 -10.98 -2.52 1.37
C ALA A 67 -9.83 -1.94 0.52
N ALA A 68 -8.93 -1.16 1.14
CA ALA A 68 -7.75 -0.66 0.45
C ALA A 68 -6.74 -1.79 0.19
N LEU A 69 -6.46 -2.63 1.19
CA LEU A 69 -5.58 -3.79 1.07
C LEU A 69 -6.04 -4.74 -0.04
N ALA A 70 -7.34 -5.04 -0.10
CA ALA A 70 -7.90 -5.89 -1.15
C ALA A 70 -7.64 -5.35 -2.55
N LYS A 71 -7.86 -4.04 -2.74
CA LYS A 71 -7.62 -3.39 -4.04
C LYS A 71 -6.13 -3.38 -4.44
N TRP A 72 -5.22 -3.25 -3.47
CA TRP A 72 -3.79 -3.34 -3.72
C TRP A 72 -3.34 -4.77 -4.06
N SER A 73 -3.92 -5.79 -3.40
CA SER A 73 -3.64 -7.19 -3.76
C SER A 73 -4.08 -7.48 -5.19
N THR A 74 -5.27 -7.02 -5.60
CA THR A 74 -5.76 -7.18 -6.97
C THR A 74 -4.89 -6.44 -7.98
N ALA A 75 -4.37 -5.25 -7.64
CA ALA A 75 -3.44 -4.53 -8.50
C ALA A 75 -2.13 -5.31 -8.74
N LEU A 76 -1.67 -6.05 -7.72
CA LEU A 76 -0.55 -6.99 -7.77
C LEU A 76 -0.90 -8.35 -8.41
N ASN A 77 -2.09 -8.48 -9.00
CA ASN A 77 -2.60 -9.72 -9.59
C ASN A 77 -2.68 -10.90 -8.59
N LYS A 78 -2.90 -10.58 -7.31
CA LYS A 78 -3.03 -11.53 -6.21
C LYS A 78 -4.47 -11.56 -5.69
N PRO A 79 -4.87 -12.63 -4.99
CA PRO A 79 -6.17 -12.68 -4.34
C PRO A 79 -6.31 -11.53 -3.33
N GLY A 80 -7.52 -10.96 -3.21
CA GLY A 80 -7.78 -9.76 -2.40
C GLY A 80 -7.26 -9.85 -0.96
N ASP A 81 -7.30 -11.04 -0.37
CA ASP A 81 -6.82 -11.31 0.98
C ASP A 81 -5.29 -11.49 1.10
N TRP A 82 -4.52 -11.51 0.01
CA TRP A 82 -3.08 -11.79 0.03
C TRP A 82 -2.29 -10.80 0.89
N LEU A 83 -2.44 -9.48 0.68
CA LEU A 83 -1.80 -8.47 1.52
C LEU A 83 -2.25 -8.54 2.98
N LEU A 84 -3.49 -8.94 3.23
CA LEU A 84 -4.02 -9.10 4.59
C LEU A 84 -3.38 -10.30 5.29
N LYS A 85 -3.17 -11.41 4.58
CA LYS A 85 -2.40 -12.57 5.09
C LYS A 85 -0.95 -12.19 5.34
N LEU A 86 -0.30 -11.54 4.39
CA LEU A 86 1.08 -11.06 4.50
C LEU A 86 1.28 -10.14 5.72
N LEU A 87 0.34 -9.21 5.95
CA LEU A 87 0.35 -8.34 7.13
C LEU A 87 0.06 -9.08 8.43
N ARG A 88 -0.77 -10.14 8.42
CA ARG A 88 -0.97 -10.99 9.60
C ARG A 88 0.27 -11.82 9.93
N GLU A 89 0.94 -12.37 8.92
CA GLU A 89 2.13 -13.21 9.08
C GLU A 89 3.35 -12.40 9.53
N HIS A 90 3.48 -11.16 9.07
CA HIS A 90 4.69 -10.35 9.30
C HIS A 90 4.48 -9.07 10.11
N GLY A 91 3.25 -8.62 10.34
CA GLY A 91 2.93 -7.29 10.89
C GLY A 91 2.07 -7.25 12.16
N LEU A 92 1.39 -8.34 12.51
CA LEU A 92 0.50 -8.39 13.67
C LEU A 92 0.93 -9.50 14.62
N ARG A 93 1.87 -9.16 15.51
CA ARG A 93 1.98 -9.82 16.81
C ARG A 93 1.43 -8.89 17.89
#